data_AF-A0A7W1Z7E5-F1
#
_entry.id   AF-A0A7W1Z7E5-F1
#
_cell.length_a   1.000
_cell.length_b   1.000
_cell.length_c   1.000
_cell.angle_alpha   90.00
_cell.angle_beta   90.00
_cell.angle_gamma   90.00
#
_symmetry.space_group_name_H-M   'P 1'
#
loop_
_entity.id
_entity.type
_entity.pdbx_description
1 polymer ?
#
loop_
_entity_poly.entity_id
_entity_poly.type
_entity_poly.pdbx_seq_one_letter_code
_entity_poly.pdbx_strand_id
1 'polypeptide(L)'
;MLISATSRVFAFQVIPSDTIKKTSTSGSFLKEKVIYSATDSMLIDRVNQKAYLYNNAVVIYEGLNLKAGYIEIDFGKSMVYASTMKDSAGREVQKPVFEQGEDKFTAGKITYN
;
A
#
# COMPACT_ATOMS: atom_id res chain seq x y z
N MET A 1 -53.42 -14.00 -27.58
CA MET A 1 -52.54 -14.94 -26.87
C MET A 1 -51.10 -14.46 -27.14
N LEU A 2 -50.58 -13.53 -26.33
CA LEU A 2 -49.52 -13.76 -25.31
C LEU A 2 -48.29 -14.40 -25.96
N ILE A 3 -47.08 -13.83 -26.00
CA ILE A 3 -46.33 -13.09 -24.97
C ILE A 3 -45.13 -12.36 -25.60
N SER A 4 -44.89 -11.09 -25.23
CA SER A 4 -43.59 -10.42 -25.36
C SER A 4 -42.59 -11.02 -24.37
N ALA A 5 -41.35 -11.24 -24.80
CA ALA A 5 -40.23 -11.47 -23.89
C ALA A 5 -39.10 -10.51 -24.24
N THR A 6 -39.08 -9.37 -23.56
CA THR A 6 -37.98 -8.42 -23.50
C THR A 6 -36.88 -9.06 -22.63
N SER A 7 -35.77 -9.47 -23.24
CA SER A 7 -34.60 -9.91 -22.47
C SER A 7 -34.00 -8.71 -21.73
N ARG A 8 -34.11 -8.75 -20.40
CA ARG A 8 -33.51 -7.75 -19.50
C ARG A 8 -32.00 -7.90 -19.53
N VAL A 9 -31.33 -6.81 -19.87
CA VAL A 9 -29.87 -6.64 -19.78
C VAL A 9 -29.46 -6.77 -18.31
N PHE A 10 -28.67 -7.78 -17.97
CA PHE A 10 -27.96 -7.83 -16.69
C PHE A 10 -26.72 -6.94 -16.81
N ALA A 11 -26.86 -5.68 -16.42
CA ALA A 11 -25.71 -4.83 -16.15
C ALA A 11 -25.05 -5.31 -14.84
N PHE A 12 -23.87 -5.91 -14.95
CA PHE A 12 -22.99 -6.15 -13.80
C PHE A 12 -22.51 -4.79 -13.29
N GLN A 13 -23.18 -4.27 -12.27
CA GLN A 13 -22.81 -3.02 -11.64
C GLN A 13 -21.52 -3.24 -10.85
N VAL A 14 -20.41 -2.77 -11.43
CA VAL A 14 -19.12 -2.68 -10.74
C VAL A 14 -19.30 -1.73 -9.56
N ILE A 15 -19.20 -2.29 -8.35
CA ILE A 15 -19.27 -1.51 -7.11
C ILE A 15 -17.96 -0.70 -7.06
N PRO A 16 -18.00 0.65 -7.03
CA PRO A 16 -16.80 1.42 -6.84
C PRO A 16 -16.22 1.08 -5.46
N SER A 17 -15.00 0.56 -5.41
CA SER A 17 -14.24 0.48 -4.16
C SER A 17 -14.08 1.90 -3.64
N ASP A 18 -14.84 2.25 -2.59
CA ASP A 18 -14.62 3.46 -1.81
C ASP A 18 -13.28 3.34 -1.09
N THR A 19 -12.21 3.63 -1.82
CA THR A 19 -10.89 3.83 -1.23
C THR A 19 -10.97 5.15 -0.47
N ILE A 20 -11.04 5.08 0.86
CA ILE A 20 -10.88 6.24 1.73
C ILE A 20 -9.49 6.83 1.46
N LYS A 21 -9.43 7.80 0.55
CA LYS A 21 -8.24 8.60 0.31
C LYS A 21 -8.10 9.51 1.53
N LYS A 22 -7.37 9.04 2.55
CA LYS A 22 -7.01 9.86 3.70
C LYS A 22 -6.07 10.97 3.23
N THR A 23 -6.66 12.09 2.82
CA THR A 23 -5.97 13.35 2.67
C THR A 23 -5.56 13.79 4.08
N SER A 24 -4.34 13.48 4.49
CA SER A 24 -3.74 14.03 5.70
C SER A 24 -3.46 15.51 5.45
N THR A 25 -4.27 16.39 6.03
CA THR A 25 -4.07 17.84 6.01
C THR A 25 -3.60 18.32 7.39
N SER A 26 -2.50 19.06 7.35
CA SER A 26 -2.02 20.08 8.31
C SER A 26 -1.21 19.63 9.53
N GLY A 27 0.09 19.94 9.46
CA GLY A 27 1.01 20.01 10.59
C GLY A 27 2.43 20.19 10.08
N SER A 28 2.86 21.45 9.94
CA SER A 28 4.17 21.88 9.43
C SER A 28 5.36 21.05 9.94
N PHE A 29 5.87 20.15 9.11
CA PHE A 29 7.22 19.59 9.19
C PHE A 29 7.83 19.61 7.78
N LEU A 30 9.12 19.85 7.73
CA LEU A 30 9.80 20.47 6.61
C LEU A 30 10.03 19.51 5.42
N LYS A 31 9.91 20.11 4.23
CA LYS A 31 10.66 19.94 2.97
C LYS A 31 10.30 18.85 1.96
N GLU A 32 9.92 17.62 2.31
CA GLU A 32 9.50 16.65 1.29
C GLU A 32 8.30 15.79 1.70
N LYS A 33 7.39 15.56 0.74
CA LYS A 33 6.13 14.85 0.98
C LYS A 33 6.39 13.35 0.95
N VAL A 34 6.54 12.73 2.12
CA VAL A 34 6.52 11.27 2.23
C VAL A 34 5.13 10.78 1.81
N ILE A 35 5.05 10.02 0.72
CA ILE A 35 3.79 9.42 0.25
C ILE A 35 3.81 7.97 0.64
N TYR A 36 2.84 7.58 1.46
CA TYR A 36 2.64 6.20 1.86
C TYR A 36 1.21 5.78 1.51
N SER A 37 1.05 4.57 0.98
CA SER A 37 -0.24 4.03 0.54
C SER A 37 -0.25 2.52 0.70
N ALA A 38 -1.40 1.94 1.01
CA ALA A 38 -1.60 0.50 1.03
C ALA A 38 -2.98 0.17 0.44
N THR A 39 -3.14 -1.04 -0.09
CA THR A 39 -4.42 -1.46 -0.72
C THR A 39 -5.41 -1.96 0.31
N ASP A 40 -4.96 -2.69 1.33
CA ASP A 40 -5.85 -3.27 2.32
C ASP A 40 -6.03 -2.34 3.52
N SER A 41 -4.96 -2.09 4.26
CA SER A 41 -5.06 -1.35 5.51
C SER A 41 -3.77 -0.65 5.91
N MET A 42 -3.92 0.41 6.70
CA MET A 42 -2.83 1.18 7.26
C MET A 42 -3.10 1.45 8.74
N LEU A 43 -2.17 1.03 9.59
CA LEU A 43 -2.26 1.25 11.03
C LEU A 43 -1.14 2.19 11.45
N ILE A 44 -1.50 3.32 12.06
CA ILE A 44 -0.53 4.27 12.61
C ILE A 44 -0.61 4.20 14.11
N ASP A 45 0.42 3.65 14.72
CA ASP A 45 0.61 3.62 16.15
C ASP A 45 1.42 4.86 16.57
N ARG A 46 0.71 5.86 17.11
CA ARG A 46 1.35 7.09 17.60
C ARG A 46 2.09 6.89 18.92
N VAL A 47 1.73 5.88 19.71
CA VAL A 47 2.37 5.61 21.01
C VAL A 47 3.76 5.06 20.77
N ASN A 48 3.86 4.06 19.89
CA ASN A 48 5.14 3.45 19.50
C ASN A 48 5.84 4.19 18.36
N GLN A 49 5.24 5.24 17.81
CA GLN A 49 5.75 5.99 16.65
C GLN A 49 6.00 5.08 15.43
N LYS A 50 5.06 4.19 15.14
CA LYS A 50 5.14 3.24 14.03
C LYS A 50 3.98 3.40 13.05
N ALA A 51 4.23 3.11 11.79
CA ALA A 51 3.19 2.89 10.79
C ALA A 51 3.36 1.52 10.16
N TYR A 52 2.24 0.84 9.96
CA TYR A 52 2.14 -0.48 9.38
C TYR A 52 1.24 -0.39 8.16
N LEU A 53 1.73 -0.83 7.01
CA LEU A 53 1.04 -0.82 5.74
C LEU A 53 0.90 -2.25 5.24
N TYR A 54 -0.32 -2.64 4.89
CA TYR A 54 -0.66 -4.01 4.50
C TYR A 54 -1.19 -4.06 3.07
N ASN A 55 -0.70 -5.05 2.33
CA ASN A 55 -1.11 -5.42 0.98
C ASN A 55 -0.82 -4.34 -0.07
N ASN A 56 0.08 -4.63 -1.01
CA ASN A 56 0.58 -3.66 -2.01
C ASN A 56 0.91 -2.30 -1.35
N ALA A 57 1.66 -2.34 -0.25
CA ALA A 57 2.17 -1.17 0.43
C ALA A 57 3.19 -0.46 -0.46
N VAL A 58 3.11 0.86 -0.54
CA VAL A 58 3.98 1.73 -1.32
C VAL A 58 4.45 2.88 -0.43
N VAL A 59 5.74 3.12 -0.39
CA VAL A 59 6.38 4.27 0.26
C VAL A 59 7.24 4.99 -0.75
N ILE A 60 7.02 6.29 -0.89
CA ILE A 60 7.78 7.18 -1.77
C ILE A 60 8.39 8.29 -0.91
N TYR A 61 9.70 8.43 -0.98
CA TYR A 61 10.49 9.37 -0.17
C TYR A 61 11.74 9.80 -0.94
N GLU A 62 12.00 11.10 -1.16
CA GLU A 62 13.26 11.59 -1.77
C GLU A 62 13.72 10.81 -3.04
N GLY A 63 12.78 10.46 -3.92
CA GLY A 63 13.05 9.70 -5.15
C GLY A 63 13.20 8.17 -4.98
N LEU A 64 13.16 7.67 -3.75
CA LEU A 64 13.00 6.25 -3.41
C LEU A 64 11.53 5.85 -3.57
N ASN A 65 11.29 4.70 -4.20
CA ASN A 65 10.00 4.05 -4.34
C ASN A 65 10.10 2.60 -3.86
N LEU A 66 9.53 2.34 -2.69
CA LEU A 66 9.53 1.03 -2.05
C LEU A 66 8.12 0.44 -2.11
N LYS A 67 7.98 -0.69 -2.77
CA LYS A 67 6.72 -1.44 -2.91
C LYS A 67 6.87 -2.80 -2.27
N ALA A 68 5.96 -3.22 -1.41
CA ALA A 68 5.99 -4.54 -0.79
C ALA A 68 4.61 -5.01 -0.35
N GLY A 69 4.49 -6.28 0.02
CA GLY A 69 3.25 -6.80 0.62
C GLY A 69 3.02 -6.30 2.04
N TYR A 70 4.10 -6.02 2.77
CA TYR A 70 4.06 -5.41 4.10
C TYR A 70 5.18 -4.39 4.23
N ILE A 71 4.86 -3.21 4.77
CA ILE A 71 5.85 -2.19 5.14
C ILE A 71 5.58 -1.73 6.57
N GLU A 72 6.63 -1.72 7.38
CA GLU A 72 6.66 -1.12 8.71
C GLU A 72 7.61 0.08 8.70
N ILE A 73 7.13 1.22 9.17
CA ILE A 73 7.90 2.45 9.30
C ILE A 73 8.00 2.73 10.79
N ASP A 74 9.22 2.79 11.30
CA ASP A 74 9.53 3.23 12.66
C ASP A 74 9.99 4.68 12.59
N PHE A 75 9.13 5.62 12.96
CA PHE A 75 9.44 7.06 12.95
C PHE A 75 10.38 7.45 14.09
N GLY A 76 10.44 6.67 15.18
CA GLY A 76 11.36 6.93 16.29
C GLY A 76 12.81 6.63 15.93
N LYS A 77 13.03 5.63 15.07
CA LYS A 77 14.36 5.25 14.57
C LYS A 77 14.64 5.71 13.14
N SER A 78 13.65 6.28 12.45
CA SER A 78 13.70 6.56 11.01
C SER A 78 14.03 5.31 10.19
N MET A 79 13.45 4.16 10.54
CA MET A 79 13.74 2.88 9.90
C MET A 79 12.53 2.39 9.11
N VAL A 80 12.74 1.90 7.89
CA VAL A 80 11.71 1.29 7.05
C VAL A 80 12.04 -0.18 6.86
N TYR A 81 11.10 -1.04 7.21
CA TYR A 81 11.15 -2.47 7.00
C TYR A 81 10.10 -2.87 5.97
N ALA A 82 10.49 -3.66 4.98
CA ALA A 82 9.58 -4.21 3.98
C ALA A 82 9.77 -5.71 3.86
N SER A 83 8.67 -6.45 3.75
CA SER A 83 8.70 -7.91 3.59
C SER A 83 7.69 -8.41 2.58
N THR A 84 7.89 -9.65 2.13
CA THR A 84 6.85 -10.38 1.39
C THR A 84 5.60 -10.55 2.26
N MET A 85 4.45 -10.70 1.62
CA MET A 85 3.21 -11.11 2.26
C MET A 85 2.96 -12.58 1.91
N LYS A 86 2.30 -13.33 2.78
CA LYS A 86 1.83 -14.69 2.46
C LYS A 86 0.36 -14.64 2.07
N ASP A 87 0.00 -15.35 1.01
CA ASP A 87 -1.40 -15.55 0.66
C ASP A 87 -2.07 -16.59 1.60
N SER A 88 -3.38 -16.81 1.41
CA SER A 88 -4.15 -17.80 2.16
C SER A 88 -3.69 -19.25 1.95
N ALA A 89 -2.96 -19.54 0.87
CA ALA A 89 -2.35 -20.83 0.59
C ALA A 89 -0.89 -20.91 1.09
N GLY A 90 -0.40 -19.89 1.81
CA GLY A 90 0.94 -19.83 2.39
C GLY A 90 2.05 -19.49 1.39
N ARG A 91 1.72 -19.11 0.16
CA ARG A 91 2.71 -18.75 -0.87
C ARG A 91 3.18 -17.32 -0.65
N GLU A 92 4.49 -17.09 -0.84
CA GLU A 92 5.05 -15.75 -0.78
C GLU A 92 4.64 -14.94 -2.01
N VAL A 93 3.93 -13.84 -1.77
CA VAL A 93 3.46 -12.89 -2.78
C VAL A 93 3.94 -11.48 -2.42
N GLN A 94 3.86 -10.57 -3.41
CA GLN A 94 4.18 -9.14 -3.21
C GLN A 94 5.58 -8.93 -2.60
N LYS A 95 6.60 -9.45 -3.29
CA LYS A 95 7.99 -9.28 -2.86
C LYS A 95 8.37 -7.79 -2.82
N PRO A 96 9.13 -7.36 -1.80
CA PRO A 96 9.70 -6.03 -1.74
C PRO A 96 10.49 -5.69 -3.01
N VAL A 97 10.17 -4.53 -3.57
CA VAL A 97 10.84 -3.90 -4.70
C VAL A 97 11.22 -2.51 -4.25
N PHE A 98 12.50 -2.20 -4.29
CA PHE A 98 13.02 -0.86 -4.06
C PHE A 98 13.55 -0.31 -5.38
N GLU A 99 13.19 0.92 -5.67
CA GLU A 99 13.61 1.65 -6.86
C GLU A 99 14.08 3.04 -6.41
N GLN A 100 15.31 3.45 -6.76
CA GLN A 100 15.82 4.79 -6.50
C GLN A 100 16.73 5.21 -7.66
N GLY A 101 16.29 6.21 -8.44
CA GLY A 101 17.00 6.60 -9.66
C GLY A 101 17.07 5.44 -10.66
N GLU A 102 18.29 5.00 -11.01
CA GLU A 102 18.54 3.86 -11.90
C GLU A 102 18.64 2.53 -11.15
N ASP A 103 18.80 2.56 -9.82
CA ASP A 103 18.95 1.37 -9.01
C ASP A 103 17.60 0.74 -8.72
N LYS A 104 17.48 -0.56 -9.02
CA LYS A 104 16.32 -1.38 -8.71
C LYS A 104 16.75 -2.70 -8.11
N PHE A 105 16.25 -2.98 -6.92
CA PHE A 105 16.50 -4.25 -6.25
C PHE A 105 15.23 -4.89 -5.72
N THR A 106 15.27 -6.22 -5.68
CA THR A 106 14.20 -7.04 -5.12
C THR A 106 14.80 -8.01 -4.13
N ALA A 107 14.16 -8.17 -2.99
CA ALA A 107 14.60 -9.07 -1.94
C ALA A 107 13.38 -9.62 -1.20
N GLY A 108 13.55 -10.71 -0.45
CA GLY A 108 12.48 -11.22 0.42
C GLY A 108 12.17 -10.26 1.58
N LYS A 109 13.19 -9.54 2.05
CA LYS A 109 13.09 -8.54 3.12
C LYS A 109 14.06 -7.40 2.80
N ILE A 110 13.63 -6.17 3.03
CA ILE A 110 14.44 -4.95 2.88
C ILE A 110 14.33 -4.17 4.18
N THR A 111 15.46 -3.74 4.72
CA THR A 111 15.50 -2.80 5.84
C THR A 111 16.35 -1.61 5.42
N TYR A 112 15.84 -0.41 5.65
CA TYR A 112 16.47 0.86 5.27
C TYR A 112 16.43 1.82 6.46
N ASN A 113 17.50 2.60 6.69
CA ASN A 113 17.61 3.64 7.72
C ASN A 113 18.31 4.86 7.16
#